data_AF-A0A377YUR4-F1
#
_entry.id   AF-A0A377YUR4-F1
#
_cell.length_a   1.000
_cell.length_b   1.000
_cell.length_c   1.000
_cell.angle_alpha   90.00
_cell.angle_beta   90.00
_cell.angle_gamma   90.00
#
_symmetry.space_group_name_H-M   'P 1'
#
loop_
_entity.id
_entity.type
_entity.pdbx_description
1 polymer ?
#
loop_
_entity_poly.entity_id
_entity_poly.type
_entity_poly.pdbx_seq_one_letter_code
_entity_poly.pdbx_strand_id
1 'polypeptide(L)'
;MTGCARRAHIMLGGGNPAQFPEMNDYFQQLLADMLDNGKALDALCNYDGPQGKSELLALLANMLRDELGWEIEPQNIALTNGSQSAFFYLFNLFAGRRADGTP
;
A
#
# COMPACT_ATOMS: atom_id res chain seq x y z
N MET A 1 -42.51 -16.92 -4.53
CA MET A 1 -41.94 -15.62 -4.12
C MET A 1 -40.71 -15.39 -4.99
N THR A 2 -40.85 -14.53 -5.99
CA THR A 2 -39.90 -14.29 -7.09
C THR A 2 -38.69 -13.50 -6.57
N GLY A 3 -37.51 -14.12 -6.54
CA GLY A 3 -36.24 -13.46 -6.21
C GLY A 3 -35.72 -12.66 -7.40
N CYS A 4 -35.56 -11.35 -7.21
CA CYS A 4 -35.07 -10.37 -8.17
C CYS A 4 -33.77 -10.82 -8.86
N ALA A 5 -33.81 -11.05 -10.18
CA ALA A 5 -32.61 -11.22 -10.98
C ALA A 5 -31.88 -9.88 -11.07
N ARG A 6 -30.81 -9.72 -10.29
CA ARG A 6 -29.88 -8.58 -10.41
C ARG A 6 -29.34 -8.57 -11.85
N ARG A 7 -29.51 -7.45 -12.56
CA ARG A 7 -28.89 -7.25 -13.88
C ARG A 7 -27.39 -7.51 -13.75
N ALA A 8 -26.86 -8.44 -14.54
CA ALA A 8 -25.43 -8.66 -14.62
C ALA A 8 -24.78 -7.43 -15.27
N HIS A 9 -24.13 -6.60 -14.45
CA HIS A 9 -23.29 -5.51 -14.94
C HIS A 9 -21.94 -6.11 -15.37
N ILE A 10 -21.50 -5.82 -16.60
CA ILE A 10 -20.15 -6.16 -17.04
C ILE A 10 -19.22 -5.09 -16.47
N MET A 11 -18.42 -5.45 -15.45
CA MET A 11 -17.55 -4.53 -14.74
C MET A 11 -16.20 -4.39 -15.44
N LEU A 12 -16.05 -3.38 -16.30
CA LEU A 12 -14.80 -3.05 -16.99
C LEU A 12 -14.18 -1.70 -16.56
N GLY A 13 -14.82 -0.98 -15.63
CA GLY A 13 -14.37 0.34 -15.18
C GLY A 13 -13.68 0.35 -13.81
N GLY A 14 -13.55 -0.80 -13.15
CA GLY A 14 -12.88 -0.91 -11.84
C GLY A 14 -11.36 -1.00 -11.98
N GLY A 15 -10.64 -0.51 -10.97
CA GLY A 15 -9.17 -0.57 -10.90
C GLY A 15 -8.62 -1.71 -10.03
N ASN A 16 -9.44 -2.68 -9.63
CA ASN A 16 -8.96 -3.80 -8.83
C ASN A 16 -8.07 -4.71 -9.69
N PRO A 17 -6.91 -5.15 -9.18
CA PRO A 17 -6.03 -6.06 -9.91
C PRO A 17 -6.69 -7.43 -10.12
N ALA A 18 -6.19 -8.17 -11.11
CA ALA A 18 -6.61 -9.54 -11.35
C ALA A 18 -6.20 -10.47 -10.19
N GLN A 19 -7.02 -11.48 -9.92
CA GLN A 19 -6.71 -12.53 -8.95
C GLN A 19 -6.10 -13.73 -9.67
N PHE A 20 -4.77 -13.82 -9.64
CA PHE A 20 -4.04 -14.96 -10.18
C PHE A 20 -3.97 -16.09 -9.14
N PRO A 21 -4.35 -17.34 -9.48
CA PRO A 21 -4.32 -18.47 -8.54
C PRO A 21 -2.95 -18.63 -7.86
N GLU A 22 -1.86 -18.50 -8.60
CA GLU A 22 -0.49 -18.67 -8.09
C GLU A 22 -0.12 -17.60 -7.06
N MET A 23 -0.59 -16.37 -7.26
CA MET A 23 -0.39 -15.29 -6.28
C MET A 23 -1.26 -15.49 -5.04
N ASN A 24 -2.49 -16.01 -5.20
CA ASN A 24 -3.35 -16.32 -4.07
C ASN A 24 -2.72 -17.41 -3.19
N ASP A 25 -2.20 -18.49 -3.80
CA ASP A 25 -1.53 -19.57 -3.08
C ASP A 25 -0.29 -19.06 -2.33
N TYR A 26 0.52 -18.21 -2.98
CA TYR A 26 1.67 -17.57 -2.36
C TYR A 26 1.28 -16.72 -1.13
N PHE A 27 0.28 -15.85 -1.27
CA PHE A 27 -0.14 -15.00 -0.15
C PHE A 27 -0.76 -15.80 1.00
N GLN A 28 -1.49 -16.89 0.70
CA GLN A 28 -2.01 -17.77 1.75
C GLN A 28 -0.88 -18.43 2.55
N GLN A 29 0.14 -18.95 1.88
CA GLN A 29 1.31 -19.54 2.54
C GLN A 29 2.05 -18.50 3.37
N LEU A 30 2.31 -17.31 2.81
CA LEU A 30 3.00 -16.23 3.52
C LEU A 30 2.24 -15.81 4.79
N LEU A 31 0.91 -15.69 4.73
CA LEU A 31 0.09 -15.33 5.89
C LEU A 31 0.11 -16.42 6.96
N ALA A 32 0.09 -17.70 6.56
CA ALA A 32 0.22 -18.82 7.50
C ALA A 32 1.59 -18.79 8.20
N ASP A 33 2.68 -18.64 7.44
CA ASP A 33 4.03 -18.55 7.99
C ASP A 33 4.18 -17.37 8.96
N MET A 34 3.61 -16.20 8.61
CA MET A 34 3.62 -15.02 9.47
C MET A 34 2.81 -15.20 10.76
N LEU A 35 1.75 -16.00 10.72
CA LEU A 35 0.97 -16.34 11.92
C LEU A 35 1.76 -17.30 12.81
N ASP A 36 2.34 -18.34 12.23
CA ASP A 36 3.10 -19.38 12.94
C ASP A 36 4.36 -18.82 13.61
N ASN A 37 5.02 -17.85 12.98
CA ASN A 37 6.21 -17.20 13.54
C ASN A 37 5.92 -15.92 14.37
N GLY A 38 4.64 -15.61 14.61
CA GLY A 38 4.21 -14.48 15.44
C GLY A 38 4.29 -13.09 14.78
N LYS A 39 4.89 -12.96 13.59
CA LYS A 39 5.02 -11.66 12.90
C LYS A 39 3.68 -11.02 12.55
N ALA A 40 2.64 -11.82 12.30
CA ALA A 40 1.29 -11.32 12.04
C ALA A 40 0.71 -10.62 13.28
N LEU A 41 0.91 -11.19 14.47
CA LEU A 41 0.47 -10.60 15.73
C LEU A 41 1.28 -9.33 16.04
N ASP A 42 2.60 -9.38 15.85
CA ASP A 42 3.46 -8.22 16.05
C ASP A 42 3.05 -7.04 15.15
N ALA A 43 2.68 -7.31 13.90
CA ALA A 43 2.22 -6.28 12.96
C ALA A 43 0.84 -5.71 13.29
N LEU A 44 -0.05 -6.49 13.91
CA LEU A 44 -1.41 -6.06 14.26
C LEU A 44 -1.49 -5.36 15.62
N CYS A 45 -0.64 -5.75 16.58
CA CYS A 45 -0.72 -5.29 17.95
C CYS A 45 0.19 -4.09 18.26
N ASN A 46 1.10 -3.72 17.35
CA ASN A 46 2.02 -2.61 17.55
C ASN A 46 1.79 -1.52 16.49
N TYR A 47 1.80 -0.26 16.92
CA TYR A 47 1.82 0.87 15.99
C TYR A 47 3.23 1.09 15.45
N ASP A 48 3.34 1.25 14.14
CA ASP A 48 4.57 1.71 13.50
C ASP A 48 4.85 3.19 13.81
N GLY A 49 6.10 3.61 13.62
CA GLY A 49 6.47 5.02 13.71
C GLY A 49 5.76 5.91 12.67
N PRO A 50 5.81 7.24 12.80
CA PRO A 50 5.08 8.17 11.92
C PRO A 50 5.52 8.12 10.45
N GLN A 51 6.70 7.57 10.15
CA GLN A 51 7.19 7.33 8.78
C GLN A 51 6.87 5.92 8.24
N GLY A 52 6.16 5.11 9.05
CA GLY A 52 5.91 3.68 8.83
C GLY A 52 6.95 2.78 9.48
N LYS A 53 6.93 1.48 9.16
CA LYS A 53 7.80 0.47 9.77
C LYS A 53 9.26 0.70 9.38
N SER A 54 10.12 1.06 10.36
CA SER A 54 11.53 1.38 10.12
C SER A 54 12.30 0.25 9.40
N GLU A 55 11.96 -1.00 9.70
CA GLU A 55 12.52 -2.18 9.03
C GLU A 55 12.21 -2.17 7.53
N LEU A 56 10.98 -1.83 7.14
CA LEU A 56 10.58 -1.78 5.73
C LEU A 56 11.30 -0.65 4.99
N LEU A 57 11.45 0.52 5.61
CA LEU A 57 12.18 1.65 5.01
C LEU A 57 13.65 1.27 4.72
N ALA A 58 14.31 0.60 5.67
CA ALA A 58 15.69 0.13 5.51
C ALA A 58 15.82 -0.91 4.39
N LEU A 59 14.90 -1.89 4.34
CA LEU A 59 14.89 -2.92 3.29
C LEU A 59 14.62 -2.32 1.90
N LEU A 60 13.71 -1.36 1.78
CA LEU A 60 13.43 -0.68 0.51
C LEU A 60 14.62 0.14 0.02
N ALA A 61 15.27 0.90 0.91
CA ALA A 61 16.47 1.66 0.56
C ALA A 61 17.60 0.76 0.05
N ASN A 62 17.84 -0.38 0.72
CA ASN A 62 18.80 -1.39 0.28
C ASN A 62 18.42 -1.97 -1.09
N MET A 63 17.18 -2.41 -1.27
CA MET A 63 16.72 -2.97 -2.56
C MET A 63 16.92 -1.98 -3.71
N LEU A 64 16.55 -0.71 -3.53
CA LEU A 64 16.69 0.30 -4.58
C LEU A 64 18.16 0.64 -4.88
N ARG A 65 19.04 0.60 -3.87
CA ARG A 65 20.50 0.69 -4.06
C ARG A 65 21.03 -0.47 -4.88
N ASP A 66 20.66 -1.69 -4.52
CA ASP A 66 21.22 -2.91 -5.11
C ASP A 66 20.72 -3.12 -6.54
N GLU A 67 19.43 -2.88 -6.80
CA GLU A 67 18.80 -3.13 -8.10
C GLU A 67 19.01 -1.98 -9.10
N LEU A 68 19.04 -0.73 -8.62
CA LEU A 68 19.05 0.45 -9.48
C LEU A 68 20.28 1.34 -9.32
N GLY A 69 21.16 1.07 -8.34
CA GLY A 69 22.36 1.88 -8.07
C GLY A 69 22.07 3.27 -7.51
N TRP A 70 20.91 3.50 -6.91
CA TRP A 70 20.49 4.82 -6.43
C TRP A 70 21.08 5.17 -5.07
N GLU A 71 21.63 6.36 -4.87
CA GLU A 71 22.04 6.87 -3.55
C GLU A 71 20.82 7.31 -2.71
N ILE A 72 20.03 6.34 -2.25
CA ILE A 72 18.82 6.54 -1.45
C ILE A 72 19.01 5.95 -0.06
N GLU A 73 18.60 6.67 0.98
CA GLU A 73 18.58 6.24 2.38
C GLU A 73 17.13 6.17 2.91
N PRO A 74 16.87 5.55 4.08
CA PRO A 74 15.53 5.44 4.65
C PRO A 74 14.79 6.79 4.78
N GLN A 75 15.52 7.86 5.07
CA GLN A 75 15.00 9.24 5.17
C GLN A 75 14.46 9.83 3.86
N ASN A 76 14.78 9.22 2.72
CA ASN A 76 14.25 9.61 1.41
C ASN A 76 12.93 8.89 1.09
N ILE A 77 12.49 7.94 1.93
CA ILE A 77 11.32 7.10 1.69
C ILE A 77 10.26 7.39 2.77
N ALA A 78 9.01 7.55 2.35
CA ALA A 78 7.87 7.69 3.24
C ALA A 78 6.76 6.71 2.85
N LEU A 79 6.18 6.03 3.83
CA LEU A 79 5.06 5.12 3.63
C LEU A 79 3.73 5.85 3.86
N THR A 80 2.77 5.61 2.98
CA THR A 80 1.42 6.20 3.05
C THR A 80 0.36 5.12 2.89
N ASN A 81 -0.89 5.44 3.26
CA ASN A 81 -2.04 4.58 3.03
C ASN A 81 -2.45 4.62 1.55
N GLY A 82 -1.63 4.04 0.69
CA GLY A 82 -1.80 4.03 -0.76
C GLY A 82 -1.44 5.36 -1.44
N SER A 83 -1.39 5.32 -2.78
CA SER A 83 -0.97 6.46 -3.61
C SER A 83 -1.92 7.67 -3.50
N GLN A 84 -3.22 7.45 -3.28
CA GLN A 84 -4.19 8.53 -3.12
C GLN A 84 -3.83 9.47 -1.96
N SER A 85 -3.43 8.92 -0.80
CA SER A 85 -2.99 9.73 0.34
C SER A 85 -1.63 10.39 0.09
N ALA A 86 -0.71 9.73 -0.60
CA ALA A 86 0.55 10.34 -1.02
C ALA A 86 0.33 11.59 -1.90
N PHE A 87 -0.51 11.49 -2.93
CA PHE A 87 -0.83 12.63 -3.78
C PHE A 87 -1.55 13.74 -3.01
N PHE A 88 -2.44 13.40 -2.08
CA PHE A 88 -3.07 14.38 -1.22
C PHE A 88 -2.03 15.20 -0.44
N TYR A 89 -1.03 14.57 0.17
CA TYR A 89 0.04 15.28 0.87
C TYR A 89 0.87 16.15 -0.08
N LEU A 90 1.26 15.62 -1.24
CA LEU A 90 2.04 16.37 -2.22
C LEU A 90 1.29 17.60 -2.75
N PHE A 91 -0.01 17.46 -3.04
CA PHE A 91 -0.81 18.59 -3.52
C PHE A 91 -0.97 19.67 -2.44
N ASN A 92 -1.23 19.28 -1.18
CA ASN A 92 -1.29 20.25 -0.09
C ASN A 92 0.07 20.94 0.16
N LEU A 93 1.19 20.25 -0.10
CA LEU A 93 2.52 20.81 0.09
C LEU A 93 2.96 21.75 -1.04
N PHE A 94 2.59 21.44 -2.29
CA PHE A 94 3.16 22.11 -3.47
C PHE A 94 2.16 22.89 -4.34
N ALA A 95 0.87 22.59 -4.33
CA ALA A 95 -0.09 23.21 -5.25
C ALA A 95 -0.50 24.65 -4.87
N GLY A 96 -0.30 25.02 -3.60
CA GLY A 96 -0.71 26.33 -3.07
C GLY A 96 -2.23 26.45 -2.93
N ARG A 97 -2.72 27.68 -2.69
CA ARG A 97 -4.16 27.95 -2.58
C ARG A 97 -4.76 28.25 -3.95
N ARG A 98 -6.01 27.84 -4.13
CA ARG A 98 -6.82 28.26 -5.28
C ARG A 98 -7.07 29.77 -5.25
N ALA A 99 -7.51 30.32 -6.38
CA ALA A 99 -7.80 31.75 -6.53
C ALA A 99 -8.86 32.29 -5.55
N ASP A 100 -9.73 31.42 -5.03
CA ASP A 100 -10.73 31.72 -4.00
C ASP A 100 -10.22 31.50 -2.56
N GLY A 101 -8.94 31.17 -2.38
CA GLY A 101 -8.30 30.95 -1.08
C GLY A 101 -8.54 29.56 -0.47
N THR A 102 -9.29 28.69 -1.14
CA THR A 102 -9.48 27.30 -0.71
C THR A 102 -8.20 26.46 -0.94
N PRO A 103 -7.94 25.45 -0.08
CA PRO A 103 -6.89 24.45 -0.34
C PRO A 103 -7.13 23.70 -1.65
#